data_AF-A0A3B9VB28-F1
#
_entry.id   AF-A0A3B9VB28-F1
#
_cell.length_a   1.000
_cell.length_b   1.000
_cell.length_c   1.000
_cell.angle_alpha   90.00
_cell.angle_beta   90.00
_cell.angle_gamma   90.00
#
_symmetry.space_group_name_H-M   'P 1'
#
loop_
_entity.id
_entity.type
_entity.pdbx_description
1 polymer ?
#
loop_
_entity_poly.entity_id
_entity_poly.type
_entity_poly.pdbx_seq_one_letter_code
_entity_poly.pdbx_strand_id
1 'polypeptide(L)' 'KLLHECDVHTLLRLPTGLFYAQGVKANVIFFDRKPASETPWTKKLWIYDFRTNKDFTLKTNPLKRSDLDEFV' A
#
# COMPACT_ATOMS: atom_id res chain seq x y z
N LYS A 1 7.79 -15.91 4.87
CA LYS A 1 6.70 -16.50 5.69
C LYS A 1 5.35 -15.82 5.48
N LEU A 2 5.29 -14.48 5.31
CA LEU A 2 4.02 -13.76 5.11
C LEU A 2 3.09 -14.39 4.05
N LEU A 3 3.54 -14.65 2.83
CA LEU A 3 2.70 -15.23 1.75
C LEU A 3 2.23 -16.68 2.01
N HIS A 4 2.84 -17.39 2.95
CA HIS A 4 2.46 -18.75 3.36
C HIS A 4 1.51 -18.77 4.55
N GLU A 5 1.53 -17.72 5.36
CA GLU A 5 0.72 -17.61 6.58
C GLU A 5 -0.42 -16.60 6.42
N CYS A 6 -0.42 -15.83 5.34
CA CYS A 6 -1.39 -14.79 5.02
C CYS A 6 -1.70 -14.78 3.53
N ASP A 7 -2.92 -14.40 3.20
CA ASP A 7 -3.33 -14.05 1.84
C ASP A 7 -3.13 -12.54 1.63
N VAL A 8 -2.02 -12.18 0.98
CA VAL A 8 -1.69 -10.79 0.64
C VAL A 8 -2.40 -10.41 -0.65
N HIS A 9 -3.60 -9.85 -0.53
CA HIS A 9 -4.47 -9.60 -1.66
C HIS A 9 -4.28 -8.20 -2.29
N THR A 10 -3.78 -7.21 -1.53
CA THR A 10 -3.67 -5.82 -2.03
C THR A 10 -2.40 -5.09 -1.55
N LEU A 11 -1.78 -4.35 -2.46
CA LEU A 11 -0.65 -3.44 -2.21
C LEU A 11 -0.99 -2.04 -2.71
N LEU A 12 -1.04 -1.06 -1.81
CA LEU A 12 -1.16 0.35 -2.12
C LEU A 12 0.23 1.00 -2.10
N ARG A 13 0.67 1.54 -3.24
CA ARG A 13 1.93 2.30 -3.33
C ARG A 13 1.66 3.76 -2.98
N LEU A 14 2.23 4.26 -1.89
CA LEU A 14 2.03 5.64 -1.46
C LEU A 14 2.97 6.61 -2.21
N PRO A 15 2.53 7.86 -2.44
CA PRO A 15 3.37 8.92 -2.99
C PRO A 15 4.46 9.34 -2.01
N THR A 16 5.47 10.03 -2.51
CA THR A 16 6.52 10.64 -1.68
C THR A 16 6.01 11.94 -1.03
N GLY A 17 6.75 12.44 -0.03
CA GLY A 17 6.43 13.73 0.60
C GLY A 17 5.34 13.68 1.68
N LEU A 18 4.87 12.48 2.02
CA LEU A 18 3.91 12.22 3.10
C LEU A 18 4.55 12.14 4.50
N PHE A 19 5.86 11.92 4.57
CA PHE A 19 6.58 11.74 5.83
C PHE A 19 7.57 12.87 6.05
N TYR A 20 7.95 13.10 7.32
CA TYR A 20 8.92 14.12 7.70
C TYR A 20 10.28 13.94 6.99
N ALA A 21 10.65 12.69 6.69
CA ALA A 21 11.80 12.35 5.89
C ALA A 21 11.46 12.45 4.40
N GLN A 22 12.07 13.40 3.71
CA GLN A 22 11.90 13.56 2.26
C GLN A 22 12.43 12.34 1.50
N GLY A 23 11.75 11.97 0.42
CA GLY A 23 12.15 10.87 -0.46
C GLY A 23 11.77 9.46 0.01
N VAL A 24 11.19 9.29 1.20
CA VAL A 24 10.73 7.98 1.68
C VAL A 24 9.64 7.42 0.76
N LYS A 25 9.87 6.20 0.27
CA LYS A 25 8.90 5.42 -0.51
C LYS A 25 8.25 4.37 0.38
N ALA A 26 6.98 4.58 0.73
CA ALA A 26 6.22 3.67 1.58
C ALA A 26 5.11 2.94 0.80
N ASN A 27 4.67 1.79 1.31
CA ASN A 27 3.52 1.06 0.77
C ASN A 27 2.65 0.57 1.94
N VAL A 28 1.35 0.38 1.67
CA VAL A 28 0.41 -0.28 2.60
C VAL A 28 0.08 -1.65 2.04
N ILE A 29 0.19 -2.69 2.87
CA ILE A 29 -0.11 -4.07 2.50
C ILE A 29 -1.37 -4.49 3.24
N PHE A 30 -2.34 -5.00 2.51
CA PHE A 30 -3.57 -5.58 3.05
C PHE A 30 -3.49 -7.10 2.91
N PHE A 31 -3.72 -7.79 4.01
CA PHE A 31 -3.63 -9.23 4.05
C PHE A 31 -4.53 -9.81 5.15
N ASP A 32 -5.04 -11.00 4.88
CA ASP A 32 -5.76 -11.79 5.87
C ASP A 32 -4.87 -12.92 6.36
N ARG A 33 -4.86 -13.16 7.68
CA ARG A 33 -4.18 -14.33 8.24
C ARG A 33 -4.91 -15.60 7.84
N LYS A 34 -4.15 -16.63 7.47
CA LYS A 34 -4.68 -17.94 7.09
C LYS A 34 -4.02 -19.06 7.91
N PRO A 35 -4.63 -20.25 7.99
CA PRO A 35 -4.04 -21.42 8.65
C PRO A 35 -2.71 -21.83 8.01
N ALA A 36 -1.93 -22.69 8.69
CA ALA A 36 -0.75 -23.28 8.06
C ALA A 36 -1.15 -24.07 6.81
N SER A 37 -0.41 -23.87 5.72
CA SER A 37 -0.61 -24.55 4.43
C SER A 37 0.76 -24.89 3.84
N GLU A 38 0.85 -26.03 3.17
CA GLU A 38 2.05 -26.42 2.42
C GLU A 38 2.28 -25.49 1.21
N THR A 39 1.20 -24.93 0.64
CA THR A 39 1.28 -24.00 -0.50
C THR A 39 0.98 -22.56 -0.06
N PRO A 40 1.57 -21.53 -0.71
CA PRO A 40 1.25 -20.13 -0.42
C PRO A 40 -0.24 -19.82 -0.56
N TRP A 41 -0.79 -19.04 0.37
CA TRP A 41 -2.20 -18.61 0.32
C TRP A 41 -2.42 -17.55 -0.75
N THR A 42 -1.50 -16.59 -0.88
CA THR A 42 -1.59 -15.56 -1.90
C THR A 42 -1.58 -16.18 -3.30
N LYS A 43 -2.67 -16.03 -4.05
CA LYS A 43 -2.76 -16.45 -5.46
C LYS A 43 -2.75 -15.30 -6.46
N LYS A 44 -3.27 -14.14 -6.05
CA LYS A 44 -3.36 -12.94 -6.87
C LYS A 44 -3.07 -11.73 -5.99
N LEU A 45 -2.37 -10.76 -6.55
CA LEU A 45 -2.05 -9.49 -5.88
C LEU A 45 -2.62 -8.34 -6.72
N TRP A 46 -3.44 -7.50 -6.09
CA TRP A 46 -3.85 -6.22 -6.66
C TRP A 46 -2.87 -5.14 -6.25
N ILE A 47 -2.43 -4.33 -7.21
CA ILE A 47 -1.53 -3.21 -6.95
C ILE A 47 -2.23 -1.93 -7.37
N TYR A 48 -2.43 -1.02 -6.41
CA TYR A 48 -2.89 0.33 -6.69
C TYR A 48 -1.70 1.29 -6.63
N ASP A 49 -1.41 1.95 -7.75
CA ASP A 49 -0.31 2.90 -7.86
C ASP A 49 -0.80 4.33 -7.57
N PHE A 50 -0.74 4.71 -6.31
CA PHE A 50 -1.02 6.08 -5.87
C PHE A 50 0.26 6.94 -5.77
N ARG A 51 1.36 6.51 -6.40
CA ARG A 51 2.65 7.20 -6.34
C ARG A 51 2.96 7.97 -7.61
N THR A 52 2.77 7.34 -8.76
CA THR A 52 3.17 7.91 -10.04
C THR A 52 2.38 9.18 -10.34
N ASN A 53 3.06 10.25 -10.76
CA ASN A 53 2.47 11.55 -11.09
C ASN A 53 1.67 12.21 -9.94
N LYS A 54 1.96 11.87 -8.68
CA LYS A 54 1.38 12.50 -7.50
C LYS A 54 2.45 13.28 -6.74
N ASP A 55 2.19 14.55 -6.50
CA ASP A 55 3.08 15.43 -5.74
C ASP A 55 2.38 15.91 -4.48
N PHE A 56 2.87 15.48 -3.31
CA PHE A 56 2.32 15.84 -2.01
C PHE A 56 3.43 16.45 -1.14
N THR A 57 3.06 17.42 -0.32
CA THR A 57 3.98 18.04 0.64
C THR A 57 3.27 18.23 1.97
N LEU A 58 4.02 18.18 3.07
CA LEU A 58 3.45 18.36 4.41
C LEU A 58 2.84 19.75 4.66
N LYS A 59 3.24 20.78 3.89
CA LYS A 59 2.86 22.19 4.16
C LYS A 59 1.94 22.79 3.10
N THR A 60 2.21 22.57 1.82
CA THR A 60 1.51 23.27 0.71
C THR A 60 0.49 22.39 0.01
N ASN A 61 0.69 21.07 -0.02
CA ASN A 61 -0.25 20.13 -0.61
C ASN A 61 -0.37 18.86 0.25
N PRO A 62 -1.01 18.94 1.43
CA PRO A 62 -1.15 17.78 2.31
C PRO A 62 -2.13 16.76 1.73
N LEU A 63 -1.82 15.47 1.93
CA LEU A 63 -2.73 14.38 1.57
C LEU A 63 -4.05 14.49 2.35
N LYS A 64 -5.16 14.40 1.63
CA LYS A 64 -6.52 14.39 2.18
C LYS A 64 -7.14 13.01 2.02
N ARG A 65 -8.14 12.71 2.85
CA ARG A 65 -8.91 11.46 2.74
C ARG A 65 -9.53 11.30 1.34
N SER A 66 -10.02 12.38 0.74
CA SER A 66 -10.64 12.37 -0.58
C SER A 66 -9.70 11.92 -1.69
N ASP A 67 -8.39 12.13 -1.54
CA ASP A 67 -7.43 11.70 -2.55
C ASP A 67 -7.30 10.16 -2.62
N LEU A 68 -7.82 9.46 -1.61
CA LEU A 68 -7.86 8.00 -1.54
C LEU A 68 -9.24 7.42 -1.92
N ASP A 69 -10.22 8.23 -2.34
CA ASP A 69 -11.57 7.74 -2.62
C ASP A 69 -11.62 6.75 -3.79
N GLU A 70 -10.77 6.89 -4.80
CA GLU A 70 -10.69 5.93 -5.93
C GLU A 70 -10.10 4.57 -5.51
N PHE A 71 -9.35 4.53 -4.42
CA PHE A 71 -8.75 3.30 -3.91
C PHE A 71 -9.74 2.46 -3.07
N VAL A 72 -10.72 3.09 -2.41
CA VAL A 72 -11.63 2.48 -1.43
C VAL A 72 -12.90 1.98 -2.10
#